data_AF-A0A3L7AHN5-F1
#
_entry.id   AF-A0A3L7AHN5-F1
#
_cell.length_a   1.000
_cell.length_b   1.000
_cell.length_c   1.000
_cell.angle_alpha   90.00
_cell.angle_beta   90.00
_cell.angle_gamma   90.00
#
_symmetry.space_group_name_H-M   'P 1'
#
loop_
_entity.id
_entity.type
_entity.pdbx_description
1 polymer ?
#
loop_
_entity_poly.entity_id
_entity_poly.type
_entity_poly.pdbx_seq_one_letter_code
_entity_poly.pdbx_strand_id
1 'polypeptide(L)'
;MLPGGAGAIGIRPDGTLAHGANFLVRTRARFMNKGFAVLIPDAAGTRNLRGRRSTPAYGDLVRALAAYAGSETGAPVFLVGTSQGAIAAANGAARAQPGAVAGLVLTEAVSDLGGSRESVFDVDLAAVRVPVLIVANRDDACPVSPPAAAPRIAAALAGAPSVTVENVAGGMPGKACGSLSPHGYRGIEGQVVDLISAWIDARLAAFGRQGATGPLPHPARDPE
;
A
#
# COMPACT_ATOMS: atom_id res chain seq x y z
N MET A 1 -3.74 2.40 -4.29
CA MET A 1 -3.42 3.21 -3.09
C MET A 1 -4.63 3.28 -2.18
N LEU A 2 -4.49 2.87 -0.92
CA LEU A 2 -5.57 2.74 0.06
C LEU A 2 -5.41 3.79 1.18
N PRO A 3 -6.25 4.84 1.19
CA PRO A 3 -6.19 5.91 2.19
C PRO A 3 -6.58 5.45 3.60
N GLY A 4 -5.99 6.10 4.60
CA GLY A 4 -6.33 5.95 6.01
C GLY A 4 -7.59 6.72 6.44
N GLY A 5 -7.78 6.83 7.76
CA GLY A 5 -8.96 7.48 8.34
C GLY A 5 -10.26 6.77 7.96
N ALA A 6 -11.33 7.53 7.74
CA ALA A 6 -12.64 6.98 7.36
C ALA A 6 -12.67 6.40 5.92
N GLY A 7 -11.66 6.70 5.09
CA GLY A 7 -11.63 6.32 3.68
C GLY A 7 -12.55 7.13 2.77
N ALA A 8 -13.33 8.06 3.32
CA ALA A 8 -14.15 8.99 2.55
C ALA A 8 -13.27 10.13 2.00
N ILE A 9 -12.94 10.03 0.71
CA ILE A 9 -12.24 11.07 -0.06
C ILE A 9 -13.27 12.02 -0.71
N GLY A 10 -14.47 11.52 -1.01
CA GLY A 10 -15.53 12.26 -1.66
C GLY A 10 -15.15 12.63 -3.08
N ILE A 11 -14.93 11.61 -3.91
CA ILE A 11 -14.70 11.78 -5.36
C ILE A 11 -16.03 12.24 -5.98
N ARG A 12 -16.04 13.43 -6.55
CA ARG A 12 -17.19 14.00 -7.26
C ARG A 12 -17.19 13.59 -8.73
N PRO A 13 -18.33 13.69 -9.45
CA PRO A 13 -18.42 13.36 -10.87
C PRO A 13 -17.45 14.14 -11.76
N ASP A 14 -17.07 15.36 -11.35
CA ASP A 14 -16.09 16.21 -12.04
C ASP A 14 -14.62 15.84 -11.72
N GLY A 15 -14.39 14.77 -10.96
CA GLY A 15 -13.08 14.32 -10.54
C GLY A 15 -12.47 15.12 -9.37
N THR A 16 -13.16 16.14 -8.85
CA THR A 16 -12.71 16.86 -7.67
C THR A 16 -12.87 16.02 -6.40
N LEU A 17 -12.03 16.31 -5.40
CA LEU A 17 -12.00 15.56 -4.14
C LEU A 17 -12.50 16.45 -3.00
N ALA A 18 -13.44 15.96 -2.19
CA ALA A 18 -13.89 16.67 -0.98
C ALA A 18 -12.81 16.67 0.12
N HIS A 19 -12.02 15.60 0.21
CA HIS A 19 -11.02 15.39 1.26
C HIS A 19 -9.66 14.97 0.66
N GLY A 20 -8.91 15.95 0.14
CA GLY A 20 -7.61 15.72 -0.52
C GLY A 20 -6.41 15.61 0.42
N ALA A 21 -6.57 15.82 1.73
CA ALA A 21 -5.46 15.96 2.66
C ALA A 21 -4.79 14.64 3.08
N ASN A 22 -5.33 13.47 2.75
CA ASN A 22 -4.65 12.20 3.02
C ASN A 22 -3.30 12.13 2.26
N PHE A 23 -2.26 11.53 2.86
CA PHE A 23 -0.93 11.41 2.24
C PHE A 23 -0.99 10.85 0.82
N LEU A 24 -1.50 9.62 0.63
CA LEU A 24 -1.55 8.96 -0.69
C LEU A 24 -2.41 9.74 -1.69
N VAL A 25 -3.49 10.37 -1.21
CA VAL A 25 -4.37 11.17 -2.05
C VAL A 25 -3.68 12.45 -2.51
N ARG A 26 -3.04 13.17 -1.59
CA ARG A 26 -2.33 14.43 -1.88
C ARG A 26 -1.11 14.19 -2.76
N THR A 27 -0.45 13.04 -2.62
CA THR A 27 0.77 12.71 -3.38
C THR A 27 0.52 11.94 -4.67
N ARG A 28 -0.73 11.62 -5.03
CA ARG A 28 -1.07 10.87 -6.26
C ARG A 28 -0.38 11.38 -7.53
N ALA A 29 -0.29 12.71 -7.70
CA ALA A 29 0.36 13.32 -8.85
C ALA A 29 1.87 13.06 -8.89
N ARG A 30 2.53 12.92 -7.74
CA ARG A 30 3.96 12.59 -7.66
C ARG A 30 4.24 11.17 -8.15
N PHE A 31 3.35 10.23 -7.84
CA PHE A 31 3.43 8.87 -8.38
C PHE A 31 3.15 8.85 -9.89
N MET A 32 2.12 9.57 -10.36
CA MET A 32 1.83 9.66 -11.80
C MET A 32 3.00 10.28 -12.59
N ASN A 33 3.64 11.31 -12.06
CA ASN A 33 4.82 11.93 -12.67
C ASN A 33 6.04 10.99 -12.75
N LYS A 34 6.03 9.88 -12.00
CA LYS A 34 7.04 8.82 -12.06
C LYS A 34 6.63 7.65 -12.96
N GLY A 35 5.52 7.78 -13.69
CA GLY A 35 5.05 6.77 -14.63
C GLY A 35 4.11 5.71 -14.03
N PHE A 36 3.66 5.86 -12.79
CA PHE A 36 2.69 4.94 -12.18
C PHE A 36 1.26 5.30 -12.54
N ALA A 37 0.46 4.31 -12.94
CA ALA A 37 -0.99 4.40 -12.88
C ALA A 37 -1.44 4.31 -11.41
N VAL A 38 -2.41 5.14 -11.00
CA VAL A 38 -2.88 5.22 -9.61
C VAL A 38 -4.38 4.97 -9.53
N LEU A 39 -4.76 3.89 -8.85
CA LEU A 39 -6.14 3.61 -8.45
C LEU A 39 -6.32 3.91 -6.96
N ILE A 40 -7.31 4.75 -6.62
CA ILE A 40 -7.67 5.12 -5.24
C ILE A 40 -9.18 4.90 -5.07
N PRO A 41 -9.62 3.91 -4.26
CA PRO A 41 -11.03 3.72 -3.97
C PRO A 41 -11.52 4.75 -2.95
N ASP A 42 -12.76 5.22 -3.14
CA ASP A 42 -13.47 6.08 -2.20
C ASP A 42 -14.50 5.27 -1.39
N ALA A 43 -14.64 5.60 -0.11
CA ALA A 43 -15.77 5.15 0.70
C ALA A 43 -17.02 5.97 0.35
N ALA A 44 -17.62 5.69 -0.82
CA ALA A 44 -18.75 6.44 -1.34
C ALA A 44 -19.94 6.49 -0.37
N GLY A 45 -20.69 7.60 -0.41
CA GLY A 45 -22.02 7.73 0.18
C GLY A 45 -22.08 7.64 1.72
N THR A 46 -21.26 8.41 2.44
CA THR A 46 -21.16 8.45 3.93
C THR A 46 -20.59 7.21 4.61
N ARG A 47 -20.16 6.19 3.87
CA ARG A 47 -19.55 4.99 4.47
C ARG A 47 -18.25 5.34 5.18
N ASN A 48 -18.20 4.99 6.46
CA ASN A 48 -16.98 5.03 7.25
C ASN A 48 -16.37 3.63 7.27
N LEU A 49 -15.10 3.53 6.87
CA LEU A 49 -14.39 2.26 6.81
C LEU A 49 -13.66 1.89 8.11
N ARG A 50 -13.76 2.70 9.16
CA ARG A 50 -13.21 2.36 10.49
C ARG A 50 -13.84 1.08 11.03
N GLY A 51 -13.01 0.12 11.41
CA GLY A 51 -13.43 -1.19 11.96
C GLY A 51 -13.93 -2.16 10.89
N ARG A 52 -13.64 -1.89 9.61
CA ARG A 52 -14.15 -2.69 8.48
C ARG A 52 -13.03 -3.23 7.60
N ARG A 53 -11.80 -2.73 7.74
CA ARG A 53 -10.71 -2.98 6.79
C ARG A 53 -10.07 -4.35 6.96
N SER A 54 -10.09 -4.90 8.18
CA SER A 54 -9.65 -6.26 8.47
C SER A 54 -10.65 -7.34 8.04
N THR A 55 -11.91 -6.97 7.74
CA THR A 55 -12.95 -7.96 7.42
C THR A 55 -12.66 -8.71 6.11
N PRO A 56 -13.05 -9.99 6.00
CA PRO A 56 -12.89 -10.75 4.75
C PRO A 56 -13.49 -10.05 3.53
N ALA A 57 -14.71 -9.52 3.68
CA ALA A 57 -15.42 -8.83 2.60
C ALA A 57 -14.65 -7.61 2.07
N TYR A 58 -13.98 -6.85 2.94
CA TYR A 58 -13.19 -5.71 2.48
C TYR A 58 -11.87 -6.15 1.83
N GLY A 59 -11.26 -7.24 2.31
CA GLY A 59 -10.11 -7.85 1.65
C GLY A 59 -10.42 -8.34 0.24
N ASP A 60 -11.59 -8.97 0.05
CA ASP A 60 -12.07 -9.41 -1.26
C ASP A 60 -12.34 -8.23 -2.21
N LEU A 61 -12.87 -7.12 -1.69
CA LEU A 61 -13.00 -5.88 -2.45
C LEU A 61 -11.64 -5.34 -2.90
N VAL A 62 -10.64 -5.33 -2.01
CA VAL A 62 -9.28 -4.88 -2.38
C VAL A 62 -8.66 -5.79 -3.45
N ARG A 63 -8.89 -7.11 -3.36
CA ARG A 63 -8.46 -8.07 -4.39
C ARG A 63 -9.13 -7.77 -5.74
N ALA A 64 -10.43 -7.48 -5.76
CA ALA A 64 -11.14 -7.11 -6.98
C ALA A 64 -10.61 -5.80 -7.58
N LEU A 65 -10.31 -4.79 -6.75
CA LEU A 65 -9.69 -3.54 -7.21
C LEU A 65 -8.29 -3.75 -7.78
N ALA A 66 -7.50 -4.65 -7.21
CA ALA A 66 -6.19 -5.01 -7.75
C ALA A 66 -6.32 -5.70 -9.13
N ALA A 67 -7.24 -6.66 -9.26
CA ALA A 67 -7.51 -7.33 -10.53
C ALA A 67 -7.99 -6.33 -11.60
N TYR A 68 -8.87 -5.41 -11.23
CA TYR A 68 -9.32 -4.33 -12.11
C TYR A 68 -8.15 -3.43 -12.56
N ALA A 69 -7.31 -2.96 -11.64
CA ALA A 69 -6.14 -2.16 -12.01
C ALA A 69 -5.19 -2.90 -12.97
N GLY A 70 -5.02 -4.20 -12.77
CA GLY A 70 -4.24 -5.06 -13.66
C GLY A 70 -4.87 -5.21 -15.03
N SER A 71 -6.19 -5.38 -15.13
CA SER A 71 -6.88 -5.52 -16.43
C SER A 71 -6.86 -4.24 -17.26
N GLU A 72 -6.91 -3.07 -16.61
CA GLU A 72 -6.89 -1.78 -17.31
C GLU A 72 -5.51 -1.42 -17.87
N THR A 73 -4.42 -1.96 -17.30
CA THR A 73 -3.05 -1.52 -17.63
C THR A 73 -2.14 -2.61 -18.15
N GLY A 74 -2.42 -3.88 -17.86
CA GLY A 74 -1.50 -5.01 -18.07
C GLY A 74 -0.23 -4.95 -17.22
N ALA A 75 -0.10 -3.97 -16.32
CA ALA A 75 1.09 -3.74 -15.52
C ALA A 75 1.03 -4.51 -14.18
N PRO A 76 2.20 -4.84 -13.58
CA PRO A 76 2.24 -5.41 -12.23
C PRO A 76 1.62 -4.47 -11.19
N VAL A 77 0.73 -5.00 -10.35
CA VAL A 77 -0.05 -4.20 -9.39
C VAL A 77 0.59 -4.21 -8.01
N PHE A 78 0.77 -3.02 -7.41
CA PHE A 78 1.25 -2.86 -6.03
C PHE A 78 0.15 -2.31 -5.13
N LEU A 79 -0.02 -2.91 -3.96
CA LEU A 79 -0.92 -2.39 -2.93
C LEU A 79 -0.14 -1.46 -2.01
N VAL A 80 -0.54 -0.19 -1.94
CA VAL A 80 0.07 0.82 -1.06
C VAL A 80 -0.98 1.30 -0.08
N GLY A 81 -0.78 1.14 1.21
CA GLY A 81 -1.70 1.58 2.26
C GLY A 81 -1.04 2.54 3.25
N THR A 82 -1.82 3.49 3.78
CA THR A 82 -1.34 4.44 4.80
C THR A 82 -2.24 4.44 6.03
N SER A 83 -1.67 4.45 7.24
CA SER A 83 -2.45 4.45 8.49
C SER A 83 -3.44 3.27 8.52
N GLN A 84 -4.72 3.52 8.76
CA GLN A 84 -5.75 2.48 8.69
C GLN A 84 -5.85 1.82 7.29
N GLY A 85 -5.48 2.53 6.22
CA GLY A 85 -5.43 1.96 4.88
C GLY A 85 -4.37 0.87 4.72
N ALA A 86 -3.36 0.82 5.60
CA ALA A 86 -2.39 -0.27 5.65
C ALA A 86 -3.04 -1.61 6.03
N ILE A 87 -4.06 -1.60 6.90
CA ILE A 87 -4.87 -2.77 7.27
C ILE A 87 -5.54 -3.34 6.01
N ALA A 88 -6.16 -2.47 5.22
CA ALA A 88 -6.81 -2.86 3.98
C ALA A 88 -5.81 -3.41 2.94
N ALA A 89 -4.64 -2.80 2.82
CA ALA A 89 -3.63 -3.22 1.86
C ALA A 89 -3.06 -4.59 2.23
N ALA A 90 -2.77 -4.81 3.52
CA ALA A 90 -2.35 -6.10 4.05
C ALA A 90 -3.41 -7.17 3.84
N ASN A 91 -4.69 -6.88 4.14
CA ASN A 91 -5.79 -7.83 3.97
C ASN A 91 -5.98 -8.24 2.50
N GLY A 92 -5.89 -7.27 1.58
CA GLY A 92 -5.91 -7.56 0.15
C GLY A 92 -4.75 -8.43 -0.30
N ALA A 93 -3.53 -8.14 0.18
CA ALA A 93 -2.33 -8.91 -0.15
C ALA A 93 -2.35 -10.33 0.42
N ALA A 94 -2.84 -10.52 1.65
CA ALA A 94 -2.98 -11.82 2.30
C ALA A 94 -3.98 -12.75 1.57
N ARG A 95 -4.93 -12.16 0.83
CA ARG A 95 -5.97 -12.87 0.06
C ARG A 95 -5.71 -12.88 -1.44
N ALA A 96 -4.62 -12.27 -1.90
CA ALA A 96 -4.31 -12.17 -3.32
C ALA A 96 -3.98 -13.55 -3.88
N GLN A 97 -4.50 -13.84 -5.07
CA GLN A 97 -4.07 -15.01 -5.83
C GLN A 97 -2.63 -14.80 -6.33
N PRO A 98 -1.84 -15.87 -6.52
CA PRO A 98 -0.50 -15.77 -7.09
C PRO A 98 -0.50 -14.93 -8.38
N GLY A 99 0.41 -13.96 -8.47
CA GLY A 99 0.54 -13.07 -9.62
C GLY A 99 -0.44 -11.89 -9.68
N ALA A 100 -1.49 -11.85 -8.85
CA ALA A 100 -2.46 -10.74 -8.87
C ALA A 100 -1.91 -9.44 -8.24
N VAL A 101 -0.93 -9.56 -7.34
CA VAL A 101 -0.25 -8.44 -6.70
C VAL A 101 1.26 -8.73 -6.74
N ALA A 102 2.05 -7.72 -7.10
CA ALA A 102 3.50 -7.80 -7.25
C ALA A 102 4.26 -7.36 -5.97
N GLY A 103 3.62 -6.59 -5.10
CA GLY A 103 4.20 -6.14 -3.84
C GLY A 103 3.23 -5.37 -2.95
N LEU A 104 3.60 -5.24 -1.68
CA LEU A 104 2.85 -4.54 -0.65
C LEU A 104 3.71 -3.43 -0.04
N VAL A 105 3.12 -2.24 0.14
CA VAL A 105 3.75 -1.10 0.83
C VAL A 105 2.84 -0.64 1.96
N LEU A 106 3.38 -0.63 3.17
CA LEU A 106 2.70 -0.19 4.39
C LEU A 106 3.37 1.10 4.90
N THR A 107 2.62 2.17 5.02
CA THR A 107 3.13 3.48 5.50
C THR A 107 2.39 3.91 6.76
N GLU A 108 3.10 4.27 7.83
CA GLU A 108 2.55 4.59 9.16
C GLU A 108 1.41 3.65 9.59
N ALA A 109 1.61 2.34 9.46
CA ALA A 109 0.54 1.36 9.64
C ALA A 109 -0.09 1.46 11.04
N VAL A 110 -1.43 1.41 11.12
CA VAL A 110 -2.11 1.30 12.42
C VAL A 110 -1.85 -0.09 12.99
N SER A 111 -1.12 -0.14 14.10
CA SER A 111 -0.62 -1.36 14.74
C SER A 111 -1.25 -1.62 16.10
N ASP A 112 -1.82 -0.59 16.72
CA ASP A 112 -2.41 -0.66 18.05
C ASP A 112 -3.88 -0.23 17.99
N LEU A 113 -4.70 -0.74 18.92
CA LEU A 113 -6.14 -0.51 18.90
C LEU A 113 -6.49 0.93 19.29
N GLY A 114 -7.04 1.67 18.32
CA GLY A 114 -7.65 2.97 18.53
C GLY A 114 -9.18 2.93 18.52
N GLY A 115 -9.80 4.09 18.28
CA GLY A 115 -11.26 4.21 18.15
C GLY A 115 -11.89 3.36 17.03
N SER A 116 -11.10 2.92 16.05
CA SER A 116 -11.56 2.01 14.99
C SER A 116 -11.64 0.55 15.44
N ARG A 117 -11.04 0.19 16.58
CA ARG A 117 -10.99 -1.18 17.13
C ARG A 117 -10.49 -2.25 16.13
N GLU A 118 -9.57 -1.85 15.25
CA GLU A 118 -8.85 -2.72 14.33
C GLU A 118 -7.42 -2.20 14.15
N SER A 119 -6.52 -3.11 13.80
CA SER A 119 -5.11 -2.93 13.54
C SER A 119 -4.67 -3.83 12.38
N VAL A 120 -3.43 -3.65 11.93
CA VAL A 120 -2.84 -4.51 10.89
C VAL A 120 -2.67 -5.95 11.35
N PHE A 121 -2.66 -6.22 12.66
CA PHE A 121 -2.56 -7.56 13.24
C PHE A 121 -3.89 -8.33 13.28
N ASP A 122 -5.02 -7.68 12.97
CA ASP A 122 -6.31 -8.36 12.76
C ASP A 122 -6.38 -9.04 11.38
N VAL A 123 -5.34 -8.89 10.57
CA VAL A 123 -5.15 -9.58 9.29
C VAL A 123 -4.17 -10.73 9.51
N ASP A 124 -4.37 -11.85 8.81
CA ASP A 124 -3.38 -12.93 8.71
C ASP A 124 -2.16 -12.47 7.88
N LEU A 125 -1.25 -11.74 8.52
CA LEU A 125 -0.02 -11.25 7.88
C LEU A 125 0.90 -12.40 7.43
N ALA A 126 0.82 -13.55 8.09
CA ALA A 126 1.57 -14.73 7.70
C ALA A 126 1.06 -15.35 6.38
N ALA A 127 -0.10 -14.94 5.87
CA ALA A 127 -0.63 -15.30 4.55
C ALA A 127 -0.16 -14.37 3.41
N VAL A 128 0.53 -13.26 3.69
CA VAL A 128 1.11 -12.41 2.63
C VAL A 128 2.23 -13.17 1.92
N ARG A 129 2.19 -13.26 0.58
CA ARG A 129 3.15 -14.02 -0.26
C ARG A 129 3.97 -13.15 -1.23
N VAL A 130 3.91 -11.83 -1.06
CA VAL A 130 4.60 -10.86 -1.93
C VAL A 130 5.67 -10.09 -1.16
N PRO A 131 6.70 -9.54 -1.82
CA PRO A 131 7.65 -8.63 -1.18
C PRO A 131 6.94 -7.47 -0.49
N VAL A 132 7.42 -7.08 0.69
CA VAL A 132 6.81 -6.02 1.49
C VAL A 132 7.81 -4.91 1.82
N LEU A 133 7.39 -3.66 1.66
CA LEU A 133 8.05 -2.47 2.21
C LEU A 133 7.21 -1.90 3.35
N ILE A 134 7.85 -1.65 4.49
CA ILE A 134 7.26 -0.92 5.62
C ILE A 134 8.01 0.39 5.75
N VAL A 135 7.31 1.52 5.69
CA VAL A 135 7.87 2.85 5.93
C VAL A 135 7.27 3.41 7.22
N ALA A 136 8.14 3.73 8.18
CA ALA A 136 7.78 4.35 9.44
C ALA A 136 8.54 5.66 9.64
N ASN A 137 7.88 6.68 10.17
CA ASN A 137 8.48 7.97 10.45
C ASN A 137 8.82 8.06 11.92
N ARG A 138 10.10 8.24 12.25
CA ARG A 138 10.57 8.36 13.65
C ARG A 138 9.87 9.48 14.43
N ASP A 139 9.40 10.51 13.74
CA ASP A 139 8.72 11.66 14.33
C ASP A 139 7.18 11.53 14.31
N ASP A 140 6.62 10.38 13.93
CA ASP A 140 5.19 10.10 14.07
C ASP A 140 4.80 9.97 15.55
N ALA A 141 3.96 10.90 16.00
CA ALA A 141 3.41 10.94 17.34
C ALA A 141 2.03 10.26 17.47
N CYS A 142 1.51 9.62 16.41
CA CYS A 142 0.23 8.94 16.44
C CYS A 142 0.27 7.71 17.37
N PRO A 143 -0.51 7.67 18.46
CA PRO A 143 -0.40 6.61 19.48
C PRO A 143 -0.83 5.22 18.97
N VAL A 144 -1.49 5.15 17.81
CA VAL A 144 -1.95 3.88 17.22
C VAL A 144 -1.10 3.39 16.05
N SER A 145 -0.08 4.18 15.67
CA SER A 145 0.89 3.88 14.62
C SER A 145 2.32 4.16 15.10
N PRO A 146 2.73 3.70 16.31
CA PRO A 146 4.06 4.01 16.82
C PRO A 146 5.14 3.47 15.87
N PRO A 147 6.21 4.23 15.58
CA PRO A 147 7.28 3.78 14.68
C PRO A 147 7.94 2.47 15.12
N ALA A 148 8.00 2.25 16.44
CA ALA A 148 8.49 1.02 17.05
C ALA A 148 7.68 -0.24 16.71
N ALA A 149 6.49 -0.11 16.13
CA ALA A 149 5.71 -1.26 15.65
C ALA A 149 6.24 -1.84 14.33
N ALA A 150 7.02 -1.10 13.54
CA ALA A 150 7.45 -1.54 12.22
C ALA A 150 8.23 -2.89 12.24
N PRO A 151 9.20 -3.13 13.15
CA PRO A 151 9.84 -4.45 13.28
C PRO A 151 8.85 -5.55 13.68
N ARG A 152 7.84 -5.23 14.50
CA ARG A 152 6.83 -6.20 14.96
C ARG A 152 5.89 -6.62 13.83
N ILE A 153 5.51 -5.67 12.96
CA ILE A 153 4.78 -5.93 11.72
C ILE A 153 5.63 -6.78 10.77
N ALA A 154 6.92 -6.44 10.63
CA ALA A 154 7.84 -7.21 9.78
C ALA A 154 7.95 -8.68 10.22
N ALA A 155 8.08 -8.93 11.52
CA ALA A 155 8.14 -10.27 12.07
C ALA A 155 6.86 -11.10 11.82
N ALA A 156 5.69 -10.46 11.75
CA ALA A 156 4.42 -11.13 11.48
C ALA A 156 4.23 -11.51 9.99
N LEU A 157 5.02 -10.93 9.07
CA LEU A 157 4.98 -11.20 7.63
C LEU A 157 5.83 -12.43 7.25
N ALA A 158 5.73 -13.50 8.03
CA ALA A 158 6.62 -14.68 7.93
C ALA A 158 6.54 -15.41 6.57
N GLY A 159 5.45 -15.24 5.83
CA GLY A 159 5.28 -15.84 4.50
C GLY A 159 5.71 -14.96 3.34
N ALA A 160 6.16 -13.73 3.60
CA ALA A 160 6.64 -12.84 2.55
C ALA A 160 8.08 -13.25 2.13
N PRO A 161 8.39 -13.27 0.82
CA PRO A 161 9.73 -13.62 0.33
C PRO A 161 10.82 -12.62 0.76
N SER A 162 10.43 -11.38 1.08
CA SER A 162 11.32 -10.36 1.62
C SER A 162 10.51 -9.27 2.31
N VAL A 163 11.01 -8.77 3.44
CA VAL A 163 10.42 -7.63 4.15
C VAL A 163 11.52 -6.58 4.37
N THR A 164 11.31 -5.38 3.82
CA THR A 164 12.19 -4.23 4.02
C THR A 164 11.52 -3.25 4.98
N VAL A 165 12.24 -2.81 6.01
CA VAL A 165 11.78 -1.76 6.93
C VAL A 165 12.64 -0.52 6.72
N GLU A 166 12.01 0.55 6.29
CA GLU A 166 12.64 1.85 6.09
C GLU A 166 12.14 2.84 7.14
N ASN A 167 13.08 3.53 7.78
CA ASN A 167 12.77 4.57 8.75
C ASN A 167 13.11 5.94 8.16
N VAL A 168 12.11 6.80 8.03
CA VAL A 168 12.29 8.21 7.69
C VAL A 168 12.22 9.06 8.97
N ALA A 169 12.58 10.33 8.85
CA ALA A 169 12.46 11.29 9.93
C ALA A 169 12.04 12.65 9.36
N GLY A 170 11.39 13.44 10.20
CA GLY A 170 10.96 14.80 9.95
C GLY A 170 9.49 14.92 9.62
N GLY A 171 9.15 16.12 9.18
CA GLY A 171 7.79 16.52 8.85
C GLY A 171 7.35 17.73 9.68
N MET A 172 6.45 18.52 9.11
CA MET A 172 5.89 19.69 9.78
C MET A 172 4.94 19.25 10.90
N PRO A 173 4.95 19.94 12.05
CA PRO A 173 4.08 19.59 13.17
C PRO A 173 2.59 19.70 12.82
N GLY A 174 1.78 18.94 13.53
CA GLY A 174 0.33 18.91 13.39
C GLY A 174 -0.30 17.99 14.43
N LYS A 175 -1.60 17.72 14.29
CA LYS A 175 -2.27 16.72 15.14
C LYS A 175 -1.57 15.37 14.97
N ALA A 176 -1.28 14.67 16.07
CA ALA A 176 -0.57 13.39 16.10
C ALA A 176 -0.94 12.45 14.93
N CYS A 177 -2.19 11.96 14.86
CA CYS A 177 -2.67 11.10 13.76
C CYS A 177 -3.24 11.87 12.55
N GLY A 178 -2.91 13.15 12.39
CA GLY A 178 -3.42 14.00 11.32
C GLY A 178 -2.68 13.77 10.00
N SER A 179 -3.38 13.85 8.86
CA SER A 179 -2.71 13.72 7.55
C SER A 179 -1.81 14.90 7.17
N LEU A 180 -1.83 15.97 7.97
CA LEU A 180 -0.99 17.18 7.83
C LEU A 180 -0.04 17.33 9.03
N SER A 181 0.56 16.22 9.44
CA SER A 181 1.58 16.10 10.51
C SER A 181 2.69 15.14 10.04
N PRO A 182 3.69 14.79 10.87
CA PRO A 182 4.65 13.73 10.57
C PRO A 182 4.00 12.38 10.21
N HIS A 183 2.84 12.03 10.80
CA HIS A 183 2.04 10.84 10.44
C HIS A 183 1.60 10.83 8.97
N GLY A 184 1.40 12.01 8.38
CA GLY A 184 1.06 12.20 6.97
C GLY A 184 2.24 12.64 6.12
N TYR A 185 3.47 12.51 6.63
CA TYR A 185 4.73 12.91 5.98
C TYR A 185 4.76 14.36 5.50
N ARG A 186 4.02 15.26 6.15
CA ARG A 186 3.88 16.64 5.67
C ARG A 186 5.24 17.34 5.61
N GLY A 187 5.63 17.87 4.45
CA GLY A 187 6.91 18.53 4.25
C GLY A 187 8.05 17.60 3.82
N ILE A 188 7.89 16.28 3.93
CA ILE A 188 8.84 15.27 3.46
C ILE A 188 8.19 14.31 2.45
N GLU A 189 7.05 14.68 1.86
CA GLU A 189 6.31 13.79 0.96
C GLU A 189 7.13 13.36 -0.26
N GLY A 190 7.97 14.25 -0.79
CA GLY A 190 8.85 13.95 -1.93
C GLY A 190 9.79 12.80 -1.60
N GLN A 191 10.52 12.90 -0.49
CA GLN A 191 11.44 11.88 -0.01
C GLN A 191 10.76 10.51 0.15
N VAL A 192 9.57 10.48 0.75
CA VAL A 192 8.85 9.22 1.00
C VAL A 192 8.32 8.61 -0.30
N VAL A 193 7.80 9.43 -1.22
CA VAL A 193 7.35 8.95 -2.53
C VAL A 193 8.54 8.44 -3.35
N ASP A 194 9.68 9.13 -3.31
CA ASP A 194 10.90 8.71 -4.00
C ASP A 194 11.41 7.36 -3.48
N LEU A 195 11.44 7.17 -2.16
CA LEU A 195 11.80 5.91 -1.52
C LEU A 195 10.87 4.76 -1.96
N ILE A 196 9.55 4.96 -1.88
CA ILE A 196 8.57 3.94 -2.29
C ILE A 196 8.72 3.61 -3.77
N SER A 197 8.89 4.63 -4.62
CA SER A 197 9.01 4.44 -6.07
C SER A 197 10.27 3.68 -6.42
N ALA A 198 11.42 4.04 -5.84
CA ALA A 198 12.67 3.34 -6.06
C ALA A 198 12.60 1.87 -5.64
N TRP A 199 11.91 1.58 -4.53
CA TRP A 199 11.68 0.20 -4.11
C TRP A 199 10.81 -0.58 -5.11
N ILE A 200 9.72 0.03 -5.61
CA ILE A 200 8.85 -0.56 -6.63
C ILE A 200 9.65 -0.83 -7.91
N ASP A 201 10.41 0.15 -8.41
CA ASP A 201 11.20 0.03 -9.64
C ASP A 201 12.25 -1.08 -9.53
N ALA A 202 12.91 -1.19 -8.38
CA ALA A 202 13.85 -2.28 -8.12
C ALA A 202 13.18 -3.67 -8.15
N ARG A 203 11.92 -3.78 -7.71
CA ARG A 203 11.13 -5.02 -7.83
C ARG A 203 10.73 -5.30 -9.27
N LEU A 204 10.25 -4.29 -10.00
CA LEU A 204 9.91 -4.41 -11.43
C LEU A 204 11.12 -4.87 -12.27
N ALA A 205 12.29 -4.31 -12.02
CA ALA A 205 13.52 -4.75 -12.68
C ALA A 205 13.88 -6.22 -12.35
N ALA A 206 13.57 -6.70 -11.15
CA ALA A 206 13.76 -8.11 -10.79
C ALA A 206 12.76 -9.04 -11.51
N PHE A 207 11.50 -8.63 -11.67
CA PHE A 207 10.50 -9.37 -12.45
C PHE A 207 10.90 -9.51 -13.92
N GLY A 208 11.36 -8.42 -14.55
CA GLY A 208 11.82 -8.43 -15.95
C GLY A 208 13.00 -9.39 -16.19
N ARG A 209 13.91 -9.51 -15.21
CA ARG A 209 15.03 -10.46 -15.29
C ARG A 209 14.60 -11.92 -15.14
N GLN A 210 13.58 -12.22 -14.32
CA GLN A 210 13.07 -13.58 -14.12
C GLN A 210 12.26 -14.09 -15.33
N GLY A 211 11.59 -13.21 -16.07
CA GLY A 211 10.91 -13.56 -17.33
C GLY A 211 11.86 -13.85 -18.50
N ALA A 212 13.07 -13.27 -18.48
CA ALA A 212 14.08 -13.46 -19.52
C ALA A 212 14.92 -14.75 -19.37
N THR A 213 14.78 -15.48 -18.26
CA THR A 213 15.49 -16.75 -17.99
C THR A 213 14.66 -18.00 -18.30
N GLY A 214 13.48 -17.85 -18.93
CA GLY A 214 12.77 -18.99 -19.51
C GLY A 214 13.57 -19.60 -20.67
N PRO A 215 13.58 -20.93 -20.84
CA PRO A 215 14.32 -21.55 -21.94
C PRO A 215 13.86 -20.95 -23.26
N LEU A 216 14.82 -20.48 -24.07
CA LEU A 216 14.55 -20.08 -25.45
C LEU A 216 13.82 -21.25 -26.13
N PRO A 217 12.69 -21.01 -26.82
CA PRO A 217 12.05 -22.06 -27.60
C PRO A 217 13.09 -22.56 -28.61
N HIS A 218 13.46 -23.83 -28.47
CA HIS A 218 14.27 -24.51 -29.47
C HIS A 218 13.52 -24.39 -30.80
N PRO A 219 14.14 -23.91 -31.89
CA PRO A 219 13.50 -24.01 -33.19
C PRO A 219 13.25 -25.50 -33.44
N ALA A 220 11.96 -25.84 -33.61
CA ALA A 220 11.57 -27.14 -34.11
C ALA A 220 12.37 -27.40 -35.39
N ARG A 221 13.14 -28.49 -35.39
CA ARG A 221 13.66 -29.01 -36.65
C ARG A 221 12.45 -29.61 -37.35
N ASP A 222 12.04 -28.97 -38.44
CA ASP A 222 11.11 -29.58 -39.36
C ASP A 222 11.73 -30.88 -39.92
N PRO A 223 10.96 -31.98 -39.98
CA PRO A 223 11.40 -33.16 -40.68
C PRO A 223 11.07 -33.00 -42.17
N GLU A 224 12.09 -32.85 -43.01
CA GLU A 224 12.25 -33.52 -44.32
C GLU A 224 13.65 -33.27 -44.90
#